data_AF-A0A5R9AEH1-F1
#
_entry.id   AF-A0A5R9AEH1-F1
#
_cell.length_a   1.000
_cell.length_b   1.000
_cell.length_c   1.000
_cell.angle_alpha   90.00
_cell.angle_beta   90.00
_cell.angle_gamma   90.00
#
_symmetry.space_group_name_H-M   'P 1'
#
loop_
_entity.id
_entity.type
_entity.pdbx_description
1 polymer ?
#
loop_
_entity_poly.entity_id
_entity_poly.type
_entity_poly.pdbx_seq_one_letter_code
_entity_poly.pdbx_strand_id
1 'polypeptide(L)'
;MSVDPALILVASLLRRGSSLNGLSSALTVLALALGFYGVLMASATLAFSLSMALLVLLGLVQKFYAMRVALDADLFEAMANAGEALPEKTRQLDDALATYAGVPADKAGRPWSERSRGALALLRRQVQLCAAQWLIALLCLITLTFQS
;
A
#
# COMPACT_ATOMS: atom_id res chain seq x y z
N MET A 1 -16.75 26.23 -10.08
CA MET A 1 -15.76 25.15 -9.85
C MET A 1 -16.48 23.82 -9.96
N SER A 2 -16.45 23.18 -11.14
CA SER A 2 -16.95 21.81 -11.30
C SER A 2 -15.86 20.85 -10.85
N VAL A 3 -16.02 20.23 -9.69
CA VAL A 3 -15.11 19.18 -9.20
C VAL A 3 -15.45 17.89 -9.93
N ASP A 4 -14.45 17.12 -10.40
CA ASP A 4 -14.70 15.82 -11.04
C ASP A 4 -15.07 14.77 -9.95
N PRO A 5 -16.33 14.32 -9.86
CA PRO A 5 -16.77 13.44 -8.79
C PRO A 5 -16.10 12.06 -8.82
N ALA A 6 -15.69 11.59 -10.02
CA ALA A 6 -15.04 10.29 -10.16
C ALA A 6 -13.63 10.33 -9.56
N LEU A 7 -12.89 11.42 -9.77
CA LEU A 7 -11.55 11.59 -9.21
C LEU A 7 -11.58 11.72 -7.69
N ILE A 8 -12.56 12.45 -7.12
CA ILE A 8 -12.76 12.52 -5.67
C ILE A 8 -13.03 11.14 -5.08
N LEU A 9 -13.90 10.35 -5.73
CA LEU A 9 -14.23 9.01 -5.26
C LEU A 9 -12.98 8.12 -5.23
N VAL A 10 -12.17 8.15 -6.29
CA VAL A 10 -10.92 7.39 -6.36
C VAL A 10 -9.95 7.84 -5.27
N ALA A 11 -9.71 9.15 -5.12
CA ALA A 11 -8.86 9.69 -4.05
C ALA A 11 -9.31 9.23 -2.66
N SER A 12 -10.62 9.27 -2.42
CA SER A 12 -11.23 8.85 -1.14
C SER A 12 -11.08 7.35 -0.89
N LEU A 13 -11.20 6.51 -1.91
CA LEU A 13 -10.94 5.07 -1.80
C LEU A 13 -9.47 4.78 -1.51
N LEU A 14 -8.54 5.46 -2.19
CA LEU A 14 -7.11 5.31 -1.97
C LEU A 14 -6.72 5.75 -0.55
N ARG A 15 -7.31 6.84 -0.03
CA ARG A 15 -7.11 7.29 1.37
C ARG A 15 -7.45 6.24 2.41
N ARG A 16 -8.44 5.37 2.15
CA ARG A 16 -8.78 4.24 3.05
C ARG A 16 -7.65 3.22 3.16
N GLY A 17 -6.70 3.20 2.22
CA GLY A 17 -5.47 2.43 2.32
C GLY A 17 -4.61 2.77 3.55
N SER A 18 -4.76 3.96 4.14
CA SER A 18 -4.05 4.35 5.36
C SER A 18 -4.40 3.48 6.57
N SER A 19 -5.69 3.11 6.74
CA SER A 19 -6.13 2.23 7.81
C SER A 19 -5.52 0.83 7.69
N LEU A 20 -5.42 0.30 6.47
CA LEU A 20 -4.78 -0.99 6.18
C LEU A 20 -3.28 -0.94 6.50
N ASN A 21 -2.61 0.17 6.16
CA ASN A 21 -1.21 0.40 6.50
C ASN A 21 -0.97 0.45 8.01
N GLY A 22 -1.87 1.06 8.78
CA GLY A 22 -1.78 1.07 10.24
C GLY A 22 -1.83 -0.34 10.83
N LEU A 23 -2.81 -1.14 10.38
CA LEU A 23 -2.99 -2.52 10.84
C LEU A 23 -1.79 -3.43 10.48
N SER A 24 -1.32 -3.35 9.24
CA SER A 24 -0.13 -4.10 8.79
C SER A 24 1.14 -3.65 9.49
N SER A 25 1.32 -2.33 9.73
CA SER A 25 2.48 -1.81 10.45
C SER A 25 2.50 -2.30 11.91
N ALA A 26 1.35 -2.32 12.59
CA ALA A 26 1.25 -2.85 13.95
C ALA A 26 1.66 -4.33 14.02
N LEU A 27 1.15 -5.15 13.08
CA LEU A 27 1.50 -6.57 13.01
C LEU A 27 2.99 -6.79 12.66
N THR A 28 3.55 -5.94 11.80
CA THR A 28 4.98 -5.97 11.43
C THR A 28 5.88 -5.69 12.64
N VAL A 29 5.55 -4.65 13.41
CA VAL A 29 6.29 -4.30 14.64
C VAL A 29 6.16 -5.40 15.68
N LEU A 30 4.96 -5.96 15.85
CA LEU A 30 4.75 -7.08 16.77
C LEU A 30 5.58 -8.32 16.36
N ALA A 31 5.60 -8.66 15.07
CA ALA A 31 6.40 -9.78 14.55
C ALA A 31 7.90 -9.55 14.77
N LEU A 32 8.41 -8.33 14.58
CA LEU A 32 9.80 -7.98 14.91
C LEU A 32 10.09 -8.17 16.39
N ALA A 33 9.23 -7.64 17.27
CA ALA A 33 9.43 -7.72 18.71
C ALA A 33 9.44 -9.18 19.20
N LEU A 34 8.48 -9.99 18.76
CA LEU A 34 8.38 -11.40 19.11
C LEU A 34 9.51 -12.25 18.51
N GLY A 35 9.89 -11.99 17.25
CA GLY A 35 11.02 -12.65 16.61
C GLY A 35 12.32 -12.36 17.34
N PHE A 36 12.57 -11.10 17.70
CA PHE A 36 13.77 -10.70 18.45
C PHE A 36 13.80 -11.32 19.85
N TYR A 37 12.66 -11.30 20.55
CA TYR A 37 12.52 -11.96 21.85
C TYR A 37 12.85 -13.46 21.78
N GLY A 38 12.32 -14.17 20.79
CA GLY A 38 12.57 -15.60 20.61
C GLY A 38 14.04 -15.94 20.34
N VAL A 39 14.76 -15.08 19.61
CA VAL A 39 16.20 -15.23 19.37
C VAL A 39 16.99 -14.99 20.66
N LEU A 40 16.68 -13.94 21.42
CA LEU A 40 17.36 -13.62 22.67
C LEU A 40 17.22 -14.70 23.74
N MET A 41 16.06 -15.34 23.81
CA MET A 41 15.79 -16.42 24.78
C MET A 41 16.30 -17.79 24.33
N ALA A 42 16.89 -17.89 23.13
CA ALA A 42 17.31 -19.15 22.49
C ALA A 42 16.21 -20.23 22.49
N SER A 43 14.94 -19.80 22.50
CA SER A 43 13.77 -20.67 22.69
C SER A 43 12.88 -20.74 21.44
N ALA A 44 13.23 -20.00 20.38
CA ALA A 44 12.47 -19.98 19.14
C ALA A 44 12.73 -21.23 18.30
N THR A 45 11.65 -21.89 17.88
CA THR A 45 11.74 -22.91 16.84
C THR A 45 12.06 -22.26 15.49
N LEU A 46 12.64 -23.04 14.57
CA LEU A 46 12.89 -22.57 13.21
C LEU A 46 11.61 -22.12 12.51
N ALA A 47 10.51 -22.87 12.67
CA ALA A 47 9.21 -22.55 12.09
C ALA A 47 8.65 -21.20 12.59
N PHE A 48 8.77 -20.91 13.88
CA PHE A 48 8.39 -19.63 14.45
C PHE A 48 9.23 -18.49 13.86
N SER A 49 10.56 -18.68 13.82
CA SER A 49 11.50 -17.68 13.30
C SER A 49 11.23 -17.34 11.83
N LEU A 50 10.98 -18.35 10.99
CA LEU A 50 10.60 -18.17 9.59
C LEU A 50 9.25 -17.45 9.45
N SER A 51 8.28 -17.76 10.31
CA SER A 51 6.98 -17.10 10.30
C SER A 51 7.10 -15.61 10.64
N MET A 52 7.90 -15.26 11.66
CA MET A 52 8.16 -13.86 12.01
C MET A 52 8.86 -13.12 10.87
N ALA A 53 9.90 -13.72 10.27
CA ALA A 53 10.60 -13.14 9.13
C ALA A 53 9.65 -12.89 7.95
N LEU A 54 8.78 -13.85 7.63
CA LEU A 54 7.80 -13.71 6.55
C LEU A 54 6.77 -12.62 6.83
N LEU A 55 6.26 -12.52 8.06
CA LEU A 55 5.35 -11.44 8.48
C LEU A 55 6.00 -10.06 8.30
N VAL A 56 7.29 -9.94 8.61
CA VAL A 56 8.04 -8.69 8.43
C VAL A 56 8.20 -8.36 6.95
N LEU A 57 8.61 -9.32 6.13
CA LEU A 57 8.77 -9.12 4.69
C LEU A 57 7.44 -8.70 4.03
N LEU A 58 6.34 -9.37 4.37
CA LEU A 58 5.01 -8.98 3.87
C LEU A 58 4.62 -7.58 4.31
N GLY A 59 4.91 -7.22 5.56
CA GLY A 59 4.72 -5.87 6.08
C GLY A 59 5.50 -4.81 5.32
N LEU A 60 6.76 -5.07 4.98
CA LEU A 60 7.60 -4.14 4.20
C LEU A 60 7.08 -3.98 2.77
N VAL A 61 6.68 -5.07 2.11
CA VAL A 61 6.08 -5.00 0.77
C VAL A 61 4.74 -4.27 0.83
N GLN A 62 3.90 -4.54 1.84
CA GLN A 62 2.65 -3.82 2.07
C GLN A 62 2.90 -2.31 2.27
N LYS A 63 3.96 -1.94 3.01
CA LYS A 63 4.36 -0.55 3.25
C LYS A 63 4.71 0.18 1.96
N PHE A 64 5.43 -0.48 1.06
CA PHE A 64 5.74 0.06 -0.27
C PHE A 64 4.48 0.39 -1.06
N TYR A 65 3.49 -0.52 -1.09
CA TYR A 65 2.21 -0.25 -1.74
C TYR A 65 1.43 0.85 -1.04
N ALA A 66 1.44 0.91 0.30
CA ALA A 66 0.76 1.98 1.05
C ALA A 66 1.29 3.37 0.71
N MET A 67 2.61 3.53 0.59
CA MET A 67 3.22 4.80 0.20
C MET A 67 2.77 5.23 -1.20
N ARG A 68 2.74 4.29 -2.16
CA ARG A 68 2.25 4.59 -3.51
C ARG A 68 0.76 4.94 -3.55
N VAL A 69 -0.07 4.20 -2.81
CA VAL A 69 -1.50 4.46 -2.71
C VAL A 69 -1.79 5.82 -2.07
N ALA A 70 -1.03 6.22 -1.05
CA ALA A 70 -1.17 7.54 -0.41
C ALA A 70 -0.78 8.67 -1.37
N LEU A 71 0.36 8.52 -2.06
CA LEU A 71 0.78 9.49 -3.09
C LEU A 71 -0.27 9.63 -4.20
N ASP A 72 -0.80 8.51 -4.69
CA ASP A 72 -1.87 8.53 -5.70
C ASP A 72 -3.13 9.21 -5.14
N ALA A 73 -3.48 9.01 -3.87
CA ALA A 73 -4.64 9.67 -3.27
C ALA A 73 -4.50 11.21 -3.30
N ASP A 74 -3.32 11.72 -2.93
CA ASP A 74 -3.02 13.15 -2.89
C ASP A 74 -3.03 13.76 -4.30
N LEU A 75 -2.44 13.05 -5.28
CA LEU A 75 -2.45 13.46 -6.68
C LEU A 75 -3.87 13.51 -7.26
N PHE A 76 -4.69 12.49 -7.00
CA PHE A 76 -6.07 12.44 -7.50
C PHE A 76 -6.94 13.53 -6.88
N GLU A 77 -6.74 13.86 -5.60
CA GLU A 77 -7.44 14.97 -4.96
C GLU A 77 -7.04 16.32 -5.55
N ALA A 78 -5.74 16.56 -5.74
CA ALA A 78 -5.25 17.78 -6.39
C ALA A 78 -5.84 17.96 -7.80
N MET A 79 -5.95 16.86 -8.55
CA MET A 79 -6.50 16.87 -9.90
C MET A 79 -8.02 16.99 -9.94
N ALA A 80 -8.74 16.37 -9.00
CA ALA A 80 -10.18 16.56 -8.85
C ALA A 80 -10.55 18.04 -8.66
N ASN A 81 -9.72 18.77 -7.93
CA ASN A 81 -9.89 20.20 -7.65
C ASN A 81 -9.50 21.12 -8.82
N ALA A 82 -8.92 20.61 -9.90
CA ALA A 82 -8.48 21.42 -11.04
C ALA A 82 -9.65 21.93 -11.92
N GLY A 83 -10.82 21.29 -11.85
CA GLY A 83 -12.01 21.67 -12.62
C GLY A 83 -11.73 21.85 -14.13
N GLU A 84 -12.09 23.01 -14.69
CA GLU A 84 -11.86 23.30 -16.12
C GLU A 84 -10.37 23.33 -16.52
N ALA A 85 -9.47 23.55 -15.57
CA ALA A 85 -8.03 23.50 -15.81
C ALA A 85 -7.45 22.07 -15.78
N LEU A 86 -8.28 21.04 -15.61
CA LEU A 86 -7.86 19.64 -15.54
C LEU A 86 -6.97 19.19 -16.72
N PRO A 87 -7.28 19.51 -18.00
CA PRO A 87 -6.43 19.11 -19.11
C PRO A 87 -5.03 19.70 -19.03
N GLU A 88 -4.93 20.99 -18.71
CA GLU A 88 -3.66 21.70 -18.58
C GLU A 88 -2.86 21.20 -17.37
N LYS A 89 -3.52 20.98 -16.22
CA LYS A 89 -2.90 20.40 -15.03
C LYS A 89 -2.43 18.96 -15.26
N THR A 90 -3.14 18.19 -16.08
CA THR A 90 -2.74 16.81 -16.44
C THR A 90 -1.46 16.83 -17.27
N ARG A 91 -1.33 17.78 -18.20
CA ARG A 91 -0.10 17.97 -18.98
C ARG A 91 1.08 18.37 -18.10
N GLN A 92 0.89 19.35 -17.21
CA GLN A 92 1.91 19.75 -16.23
C GLN A 92 2.35 18.59 -15.32
N LEU A 93 1.41 17.75 -14.90
CA LEU A 93 1.70 16.55 -14.12
C LEU A 93 2.51 15.53 -14.92
N ASP A 94 2.14 15.27 -16.17
CA ASP A 94 2.84 14.32 -17.03
C ASP A 94 4.29 14.79 -17.30
N ASP A 95 4.49 16.09 -17.54
CA ASP A 95 5.83 16.70 -17.71
C ASP A 95 6.67 16.57 -16.43
N ALA A 96 6.07 16.80 -15.26
CA ALA A 96 6.74 16.63 -13.98
C ALA A 96 7.10 15.16 -13.71
N LEU A 97 6.21 14.21 -14.04
CA LEU A 97 6.47 12.78 -13.90
C LEU A 97 7.59 12.30 -14.83
N ALA A 98 7.66 12.82 -16.06
CA ALA A 98 8.76 12.54 -16.97
C ALA A 98 10.09 13.10 -16.44
N THR A 99 10.08 14.33 -15.92
CA THR A 99 11.28 15.04 -15.45
C THR A 99 11.83 14.46 -14.15
N TYR A 100 10.97 14.23 -13.15
CA TYR A 100 11.39 13.91 -11.78
C TYR A 100 11.23 12.44 -11.41
N ALA A 101 10.25 11.73 -11.99
CA ALA A 101 9.98 10.34 -11.66
C ALA A 101 10.46 9.36 -12.75
N GLY A 102 11.04 9.85 -13.85
CA GLY A 102 11.53 9.05 -14.96
C GLY A 102 10.42 8.21 -15.63
N VAL A 103 9.17 8.67 -15.56
CA VAL A 103 8.04 7.98 -16.19
C VAL A 103 8.21 8.12 -17.71
N PRO A 104 8.22 7.02 -18.48
CA PRO A 104 8.46 7.13 -19.91
C PRO A 104 7.31 7.88 -20.61
N ALA A 105 7.66 8.64 -21.65
CA ALA A 105 6.73 9.53 -22.34
C ALA A 105 5.57 8.80 -23.03
N ASP A 106 5.73 7.50 -23.32
CA ASP A 106 4.67 6.63 -23.86
C ASP A 106 3.49 6.45 -22.90
N LYS A 107 3.68 6.74 -21.61
CA LYS A 107 2.64 6.70 -20.57
C LYS A 107 1.97 8.05 -20.34
N ALA A 108 2.43 9.12 -20.98
CA ALA A 108 1.80 10.44 -20.95
C ALA A 108 0.49 10.41 -21.75
N GLY A 109 -0.46 11.29 -21.41
CA GLY A 109 -1.72 11.42 -22.15
C GLY A 109 -2.75 10.30 -21.90
N ARG A 110 -2.46 9.30 -21.07
CA ARG A 110 -3.44 8.27 -20.67
C ARG A 110 -4.69 8.91 -20.05
N PRO A 111 -5.90 8.44 -20.38
CA PRO A 111 -7.14 8.98 -19.82
C PRO A 111 -7.22 8.71 -18.31
N TRP A 112 -7.90 9.60 -17.58
CA TRP A 112 -8.07 9.50 -16.13
C TRP A 112 -8.76 8.21 -15.67
N SER A 113 -9.60 7.60 -16.52
CA SER A 113 -10.21 6.28 -16.27
C SER A 113 -9.18 5.15 -16.18
N GLU A 114 -8.16 5.15 -17.05
CA GLU A 114 -7.07 4.18 -17.03
C GLU A 114 -6.14 4.42 -15.83
N ARG A 115 -5.81 5.68 -15.54
CA ARG A 115 -5.02 6.06 -14.35
C ARG A 115 -5.71 5.58 -13.08
N SER A 116 -7.03 5.79 -12.97
CA SER A 116 -7.86 5.35 -11.84
C SER A 116 -7.80 3.84 -11.63
N ARG A 117 -7.94 3.06 -12.72
CA ARG A 117 -7.87 1.59 -12.66
C ARG A 117 -6.51 1.10 -12.17
N GLY A 118 -5.43 1.77 -12.61
CA GLY A 118 -4.07 1.50 -12.16
C GLY A 118 -3.90 1.72 -10.67
N ALA A 119 -4.28 2.88 -10.16
CA ALA A 119 -4.20 3.20 -8.73
C ALA A 119 -5.04 2.24 -7.87
N LEU A 120 -6.28 1.93 -8.30
CA LEU A 120 -7.13 0.94 -7.61
C LEU A 120 -6.55 -0.48 -7.65
N ALA A 121 -5.79 -0.85 -8.68
CA ALA A 121 -5.06 -2.12 -8.70
C ALA A 121 -3.95 -2.16 -7.62
N LEU A 122 -3.27 -1.04 -7.37
CA LEU A 122 -2.30 -0.94 -6.27
C LEU A 122 -2.96 -1.08 -4.90
N LEU A 123 -4.11 -0.44 -4.69
CA LEU A 123 -4.91 -0.62 -3.47
C LEU A 123 -5.34 -2.08 -3.26
N ARG A 124 -5.79 -2.76 -4.32
CA ARG A 124 -6.13 -4.19 -4.23
C ARG A 124 -4.94 -5.05 -3.83
N ARG A 125 -3.74 -4.79 -4.37
CA ARG A 125 -2.51 -5.48 -3.97
C ARG A 125 -2.15 -5.20 -2.50
N GLN A 126 -2.33 -3.96 -2.05
CA GLN A 126 -2.14 -3.59 -0.65
C GLN A 126 -3.07 -4.39 0.28
N VAL A 127 -4.35 -4.53 -0.09
CA VAL A 127 -5.34 -5.35 0.64
C VAL A 127 -4.91 -6.81 0.67
N GLN A 128 -4.52 -7.38 -0.48
CA GLN A 128 -4.10 -8.79 -0.58
C GLN A 128 -2.88 -9.09 0.31
N LEU A 129 -1.88 -8.20 0.33
CA LEU A 129 -0.70 -8.33 1.19
C LEU A 129 -1.06 -8.26 2.67
N CYS A 130 -1.93 -7.31 3.05
CA CYS A 130 -2.42 -7.21 4.43
C CYS A 130 -3.16 -8.49 4.84
N ALA A 131 -4.07 -8.99 3.99
CA ALA A 131 -4.81 -10.22 4.25
C ALA A 131 -3.89 -11.44 4.37
N ALA A 132 -2.89 -11.58 3.49
CA ALA A 132 -1.90 -12.65 3.57
C ALA A 132 -1.09 -12.58 4.86
N GLN A 133 -0.67 -11.38 5.28
CA GLN A 133 0.06 -11.17 6.52
C GLN A 133 -0.77 -11.60 7.75
N TRP A 134 -2.05 -11.21 7.80
CA TRP A 134 -2.95 -11.64 8.88
C TRP A 134 -3.23 -13.14 8.87
N LEU A 135 -3.39 -13.75 7.70
CA LEU A 135 -3.57 -15.20 7.58
C LEU A 135 -2.37 -15.96 8.16
N ILE A 136 -1.14 -15.54 7.82
CA ILE A 136 0.08 -16.15 8.35
C ILE A 136 0.17 -15.96 9.87
N ALA A 137 -0.19 -14.77 10.38
CA ALA A 137 -0.19 -14.53 11.82
C ALA A 137 -1.17 -15.45 12.55
N LEU A 138 -2.38 -15.65 12.01
CA LEU A 138 -3.37 -16.57 12.57
C LEU A 138 -2.90 -18.01 12.53
N LEU A 139 -2.31 -18.46 11.41
CA LEU A 139 -1.74 -19.80 11.30
C LEU A 139 -0.61 -20.02 12.31
N CYS A 140 0.27 -19.04 12.48
CA CYS A 140 1.34 -19.09 13.48
C CYS A 140 0.77 -19.23 14.90
N LEU A 141 -0.24 -18.44 15.26
CA LEU A 141 -0.91 -18.53 16.56
C LEU A 141 -1.52 -19.91 16.80
N ILE A 142 -2.24 -20.45 15.81
CA ILE A 142 -2.84 -21.78 15.90
C ILE A 142 -1.76 -22.84 16.11
N THR A 143 -0.67 -22.81 15.34
CA THR A 143 0.41 -23.80 15.48
C THR A 143 1.09 -23.76 16.86
N LEU A 144 1.21 -22.57 17.47
CA LEU A 144 1.76 -22.44 18.81
C LEU A 144 0.85 -23.09 19.87
N THR A 145 -0.47 -22.93 19.74
CA THR A 145 -1.42 -23.54 20.69
C THR A 145 -1.39 -25.07 20.70
N PHE A 146 -1.05 -25.70 19.58
CA PHE A 146 -0.94 -27.16 19.48
C PHE A 146 0.43 -27.71 19.89
N GLN A 147 1.43 -26.85 20.08
CA GLN A 147 2.76 -27.22 20.58
C GLN A 147 2.90 -27.06 22.10
N SER A 148 1.90 -26.42 22.74
CA SER A 148 1.82 -26.18 24.19
C SER A 148 1.15 -27.34 24.90
#